data_AF-A0AAP5YDM4-F1
#
_entry.id   AF-A0AAP5YDM4-F1
#
_cell.length_a   1.000
_cell.length_b   1.000
_cell.length_c   1.000
_cell.angle_alpha   90.00
_cell.angle_beta   90.00
_cell.angle_gamma   90.00
#
_symmetry.space_group_name_H-M   'P 1'
#
loop_
_entity.id
_entity.type
_entity.pdbx_description
1 polymer ?
#
loop_
_entity_poly.entity_id
_entity_poly.type
_entity_poly.pdbx_seq_one_letter_code
_entity_poly.pdbx_strand_id
1 'polypeptide(L)'
;LSIHSALVSKFEITTSNPQRVAKSAELSGSKKLQKLVEDKDKLREYSANTQIVDVFAEKKTKLTADELVGLLRRLTPRLYSIASSQAEVDEEVHLTVGLVEYDHNDEKRYGGASSFLAQRLEEGGDVKVFVEHNNNFKLPEDDNTPIIMVGPGTGIAPFRSFIQERENRDAEGKNWLFFGDRTFTQDFLYQVE
;
A
#
# COMPACT_ATOMS: atom_id res chain seq x y z
N LEU A 1 -22.49 14.84 -0.60
CA LEU A 1 -21.22 14.81 -1.37
C LEU A 1 -21.56 14.54 -2.82
N SER A 2 -20.86 15.12 -3.79
CA SER A 2 -20.96 14.68 -5.18
C SER A 2 -20.42 13.26 -5.33
N ILE A 3 -20.86 12.52 -6.36
CA ILE A 3 -20.36 11.16 -6.61
C ILE A 3 -18.83 11.15 -6.80
N HIS A 4 -18.31 12.13 -7.54
CA HIS A 4 -16.86 12.32 -7.72
C HIS A 4 -16.13 12.45 -6.38
N SER A 5 -16.59 13.37 -5.51
CA SER A 5 -15.97 13.57 -4.19
C SER A 5 -16.05 12.32 -3.30
N ALA A 6 -17.14 11.57 -3.39
CA ALA A 6 -17.29 10.31 -2.68
C ALA A 6 -16.31 9.24 -3.18
N LEU A 7 -16.16 9.06 -4.50
CA LEU A 7 -15.23 8.10 -5.09
C LEU A 7 -13.77 8.42 -4.77
N VAL A 8 -13.41 9.70 -4.77
CA VAL A 8 -12.04 10.15 -4.46
C VAL A 8 -11.68 9.94 -2.98
N SER A 9 -12.60 10.21 -2.06
CA SER A 9 -12.26 10.35 -0.63
C SER A 9 -12.88 9.32 0.32
N LYS A 10 -13.88 8.54 -0.12
CA LYS A 10 -14.67 7.67 0.76
C LYS A 10 -14.69 6.21 0.35
N PHE A 11 -14.33 5.88 -0.88
CA PHE A 11 -14.46 4.53 -1.42
C PHE A 11 -13.16 4.00 -2.02
N GLU A 12 -12.95 2.70 -1.86
CA GLU A 12 -11.83 1.97 -2.44
C GLU A 12 -12.14 1.63 -3.91
N ILE A 13 -11.35 2.19 -4.83
CA ILE A 13 -11.50 2.01 -6.28
C ILE A 13 -10.28 1.37 -6.96
N THR A 14 -9.20 1.10 -6.23
CA THR A 14 -7.94 0.55 -6.77
C THR A 14 -7.81 -0.96 -6.58
N THR A 15 -8.85 -1.62 -6.08
CA THR A 15 -8.87 -3.07 -5.86
C THR A 15 -10.20 -3.66 -6.27
N SER A 16 -10.17 -4.90 -6.77
CA SER A 16 -11.34 -5.74 -6.94
C SER A 16 -11.38 -6.87 -5.89
N ASN A 17 -12.44 -7.66 -5.90
CA ASN A 17 -12.54 -8.93 -5.17
C ASN A 17 -13.64 -9.81 -5.79
N PRO A 18 -13.69 -11.12 -5.48
CA PRO A 18 -14.67 -12.03 -6.06
C PRO A 18 -16.13 -11.58 -5.88
N GLN A 19 -16.48 -11.05 -4.71
CA GLN A 19 -17.85 -10.61 -4.41
C GLN A 19 -18.28 -9.41 -5.28
N ARG A 20 -17.37 -8.46 -5.51
CA ARG A 20 -17.62 -7.30 -6.38
C ARG A 20 -17.77 -7.70 -7.83
N VAL A 21 -16.90 -8.60 -8.31
CA VAL A 21 -16.99 -9.12 -9.68
C VAL A 21 -18.33 -9.85 -9.88
N ALA A 22 -18.77 -10.65 -8.92
CA ALA A 22 -20.07 -11.32 -8.98
C ALA A 22 -21.24 -10.32 -9.05
N LYS A 23 -21.26 -9.32 -8.17
CA LYS A 23 -22.31 -8.29 -8.17
C LYS A 23 -22.30 -7.44 -9.45
N SER A 24 -21.12 -7.13 -9.99
CA SER A 24 -20.98 -6.49 -11.30
C SER A 24 -21.48 -7.38 -12.44
N ALA A 25 -21.28 -8.69 -12.37
CA ALA A 25 -21.80 -9.65 -13.36
C ALA A 25 -23.33 -9.65 -13.40
N GLU A 26 -23.97 -9.63 -12.23
CA GLU A 26 -25.42 -9.55 -12.07
C GLU A 26 -25.98 -8.24 -12.65
N LEU A 27 -25.44 -7.09 -12.24
CA LEU A 27 -25.93 -5.77 -12.68
C LEU A 27 -25.66 -5.51 -14.16
N SER A 28 -24.51 -5.94 -14.68
CA SER A 28 -24.16 -5.72 -16.09
C SER A 28 -24.83 -6.71 -17.04
N GLY A 29 -25.19 -7.91 -16.55
CA GLY A 29 -25.55 -9.04 -17.42
C GLY A 29 -24.43 -9.42 -18.39
N SER A 30 -23.16 -9.26 -17.98
CA SER A 30 -22.01 -9.65 -18.79
C SER A 30 -21.87 -11.17 -18.80
N LYS A 31 -22.10 -11.81 -19.96
CA LYS A 31 -21.94 -13.26 -20.12
C LYS A 31 -20.52 -13.73 -19.75
N LYS A 32 -19.51 -12.91 -20.05
CA LYS A 32 -18.11 -13.18 -19.70
C LYS A 32 -17.92 -13.22 -18.18
N LEU A 33 -18.41 -12.20 -17.47
CA LEU A 33 -18.31 -12.16 -16.01
C LEU A 33 -19.17 -13.23 -15.34
N GLN A 34 -20.36 -13.52 -15.87
CA GLN A 34 -21.22 -14.59 -15.36
C GLN A 34 -20.54 -15.96 -15.44
N LYS A 35 -19.93 -16.28 -16.60
CA LYS A 35 -19.15 -17.50 -16.75
C LYS A 35 -17.93 -17.54 -15.83
N LEU A 36 -17.29 -16.39 -15.60
CA LEU A 36 -16.15 -16.30 -14.68
C LEU A 36 -16.56 -16.62 -13.24
N VAL A 37 -17.74 -16.18 -12.81
CA VAL A 37 -18.23 -16.37 -11.44
C VAL A 37 -18.50 -17.84 -11.11
N GLU A 38 -18.78 -18.67 -12.12
CA GLU A 38 -18.97 -20.12 -11.97
C GLU A 38 -17.68 -20.86 -11.57
N ASP A 39 -16.51 -20.28 -11.86
CA ASP A 39 -15.19 -20.85 -11.59
C ASP A 39 -14.48 -20.06 -10.49
N LYS A 40 -14.48 -20.62 -9.27
CA LYS A 40 -13.95 -19.94 -8.07
C LYS A 40 -12.47 -19.59 -8.20
N ASP A 41 -11.68 -20.43 -8.85
CA ASP A 41 -10.23 -20.22 -8.95
C ASP A 41 -9.94 -19.13 -9.97
N LYS A 42 -10.58 -19.17 -11.14
CA LYS A 42 -10.46 -18.09 -12.13
C LYS A 42 -11.02 -16.77 -11.62
N LEU A 43 -12.11 -16.80 -10.86
CA LEU A 43 -12.68 -15.58 -10.25
C LEU A 43 -11.69 -14.94 -9.28
N ARG A 44 -11.05 -15.74 -8.43
CA ARG A 44 -10.01 -15.27 -7.51
C ARG A 44 -8.84 -14.67 -8.27
N GLU A 45 -8.31 -15.40 -9.26
CA GLU A 45 -7.21 -14.95 -10.10
C GLU A 45 -7.54 -13.64 -10.83
N TYR A 46 -8.69 -13.57 -11.49
CA TYR A 46 -9.14 -12.36 -12.18
C TYR A 46 -9.26 -11.18 -11.21
N SER A 47 -9.87 -11.39 -10.04
CA SER A 47 -10.08 -10.32 -9.06
C SER A 47 -8.79 -9.83 -8.39
N ALA A 48 -7.76 -10.68 -8.31
CA ALA A 48 -6.45 -10.31 -7.79
C ALA A 48 -5.65 -9.46 -8.79
N ASN A 49 -5.91 -9.61 -10.08
CA ASN A 49 -5.17 -8.96 -11.17
C ASN A 49 -5.94 -7.82 -11.87
N THR A 50 -7.09 -7.41 -11.33
CA THR A 50 -7.93 -6.34 -11.90
C THR A 50 -8.33 -5.32 -10.83
N GLN A 51 -8.44 -4.05 -11.23
CA GLN A 51 -9.09 -3.03 -10.44
C GLN A 51 -10.59 -2.98 -10.76
N ILE A 52 -11.38 -2.31 -9.91
CA ILE A 52 -12.83 -2.27 -10.12
C ILE A 52 -13.22 -1.58 -11.45
N VAL A 53 -12.39 -0.63 -11.91
CA VAL A 53 -12.58 0.04 -13.21
C VAL A 53 -12.47 -0.95 -14.37
N ASP A 54 -11.57 -1.93 -14.29
CA ASP A 54 -11.39 -2.96 -15.31
C ASP A 54 -12.61 -3.89 -15.37
N VAL A 55 -13.16 -4.24 -14.20
CA VAL A 55 -14.41 -5.02 -14.11
C VAL A 55 -15.58 -4.28 -14.77
N PHE A 56 -15.68 -2.97 -14.56
CA PHE A 56 -16.72 -2.15 -15.19
C PHE A 56 -16.51 -1.97 -16.70
N ALA A 57 -15.25 -1.97 -17.16
CA ALA A 57 -14.91 -1.85 -18.58
C ALA A 57 -15.38 -3.07 -19.40
N GLU A 58 -15.53 -4.25 -18.78
CA GLU A 58 -16.01 -5.47 -19.45
C GLU A 58 -17.37 -5.30 -20.13
N LYS A 59 -18.25 -4.46 -19.57
CA LYS A 59 -19.54 -4.14 -20.19
C LYS A 59 -20.07 -2.82 -19.69
N LYS A 60 -20.25 -1.86 -20.62
CA LYS A 60 -20.91 -0.58 -20.35
C LYS A 60 -22.29 -0.83 -19.72
N THR A 61 -22.44 -0.39 -18.48
CA THR A 61 -23.63 -0.61 -17.65
C THR A 61 -24.09 0.73 -17.11
N LYS A 62 -25.38 1.03 -17.23
CA LYS A 62 -25.95 2.21 -16.58
C LYS A 62 -26.19 1.87 -15.11
N LEU A 63 -25.54 2.60 -14.22
CA LEU A 63 -25.72 2.49 -12.78
C LEU A 63 -26.16 3.84 -12.22
N THR A 64 -27.10 3.80 -11.29
CA THR A 64 -27.37 4.93 -10.39
C THR A 64 -26.17 5.15 -9.46
N ALA A 65 -26.08 6.34 -8.85
CA ALA A 65 -25.02 6.64 -7.89
C ALA A 65 -25.04 5.66 -6.70
N ASP A 66 -26.23 5.29 -6.22
CA ASP A 66 -26.43 4.38 -5.09
C ASP A 66 -26.00 2.94 -5.43
N GLU A 67 -26.33 2.46 -6.63
CA GLU A 67 -25.85 1.16 -7.10
C GLU A 67 -24.32 1.14 -7.20
N LEU A 68 -23.71 2.19 -7.75
CA LEU A 68 -22.25 2.28 -7.88
C LEU A 68 -21.56 2.24 -6.52
N VAL A 69 -21.95 3.11 -5.58
CA VAL A 69 -21.33 3.13 -4.25
C VAL A 69 -21.64 1.85 -3.47
N GLY A 70 -22.78 1.21 -3.72
CA GLY A 70 -23.15 -0.10 -3.17
C GLY A 70 -22.32 -1.28 -3.69
N LEU A 71 -21.47 -1.08 -4.70
CA LEU A 71 -20.47 -2.04 -5.16
C LEU A 71 -19.10 -1.84 -4.50
N LEU A 72 -18.85 -0.66 -3.94
CA LEU A 72 -17.54 -0.27 -3.42
C LEU A 72 -17.44 -0.50 -1.92
N ARG A 73 -16.22 -0.71 -1.42
CA ARG A 73 -15.98 -0.70 0.04
C ARG A 73 -15.53 0.70 0.45
N ARG A 74 -15.69 1.02 1.74
CA ARG A 74 -15.10 2.22 2.31
C ARG A 74 -13.59 2.20 2.11
N LEU A 75 -13.05 3.37 1.78
CA LEU A 75 -11.60 3.58 1.73
C LEU A 75 -11.04 3.41 3.15
N THR A 76 -9.99 2.61 3.26
CA THR A 76 -9.25 2.39 4.51
C THR A 76 -7.86 2.98 4.40
N PRO A 77 -7.28 3.49 5.50
CA PRO A 77 -5.88 3.91 5.51
C PRO A 77 -4.95 2.74 5.20
N ARG A 78 -3.75 3.06 4.72
CA ARG A 78 -2.64 2.11 4.57
C ARG A 78 -1.62 2.40 5.66
N LEU A 79 -1.07 1.34 6.23
CA LEU A 79 0.02 1.42 7.20
C LEU A 79 1.34 1.33 6.45
N TYR A 80 2.29 2.15 6.87
CA TYR A 80 3.68 2.14 6.44
C TYR A 80 4.55 2.12 7.69
N SER A 81 5.58 1.28 7.71
CA SER A 81 6.55 1.30 8.80
C SER A 81 7.29 2.62 8.81
N ILE A 82 7.39 3.25 9.98
CA ILE A 82 8.12 4.50 10.15
C ILE A 82 9.62 4.21 9.96
N ALA A 83 10.24 4.98 9.07
CA ALA A 83 11.64 4.87 8.67
C ALA A 83 12.55 5.92 9.32
N SER A 84 12.05 6.64 10.33
CA SER A 84 12.84 7.57 11.14
C SER A 84 12.71 7.34 12.65
N SER A 85 13.73 7.73 13.42
CA SER A 85 13.57 8.01 14.84
C SER A 85 13.30 9.49 15.06
N GLN A 86 12.37 9.82 15.96
CA GLN A 86 12.15 11.20 16.40
C GLN A 86 13.36 11.81 17.11
N ALA A 87 14.27 11.00 17.66
CA ALA A 87 15.52 11.49 18.23
C ALA A 87 16.44 12.10 17.16
N GLU A 88 16.30 11.67 15.90
CA GLU A 88 17.10 12.14 14.76
C GLU A 88 16.38 13.21 13.95
N VAL A 89 15.06 13.10 13.79
CA VAL A 89 14.29 13.92 12.82
C VAL A 89 13.28 14.87 13.46
N ASP A 90 13.28 14.99 14.78
CA ASP A 90 12.43 15.88 15.57
C ASP A 90 10.92 15.73 15.26
N GLU A 91 10.36 16.70 14.53
CA GLU A 91 8.93 16.84 14.22
C GLU A 91 8.53 16.11 12.92
N GLU A 92 9.44 15.36 12.32
CA GLU A 92 9.19 14.65 11.06
C GLU A 92 8.83 13.16 11.25
N VAL A 93 8.18 12.61 10.23
CA VAL A 93 7.98 11.16 10.08
C VAL A 93 8.40 10.75 8.68
N HIS A 94 9.38 9.87 8.58
CA HIS A 94 9.87 9.37 7.29
C HIS A 94 9.23 8.02 6.99
N LEU A 95 8.93 7.76 5.72
CA LEU A 95 8.35 6.50 5.24
C LEU A 95 9.15 5.97 4.06
N THR A 96 9.29 4.65 3.96
CA THR A 96 9.79 3.99 2.74
C THR A 96 8.61 3.43 1.97
N VAL A 97 8.18 4.12 0.90
CA VAL A 97 6.96 3.77 0.16
C VAL A 97 7.30 3.13 -1.17
N GLY A 98 7.02 1.83 -1.30
CA GLY A 98 7.04 1.14 -2.60
C GLY A 98 5.85 1.54 -3.45
N LEU A 99 6.10 2.14 -4.63
CA LEU A 99 5.05 2.43 -5.59
C LEU A 99 4.52 1.12 -6.19
N VAL A 100 3.26 0.79 -5.88
CA VAL A 100 2.55 -0.27 -6.60
C VAL A 100 2.12 0.26 -7.97
N GLU A 101 2.74 -0.24 -9.02
CA GLU A 101 2.35 -0.04 -10.41
C GLU A 101 2.44 -1.35 -11.21
N TYR A 102 1.54 -1.53 -12.18
CA TYR A 102 1.55 -2.67 -13.09
C TYR A 102 0.75 -2.34 -14.37
N ASP A 103 1.04 -3.05 -15.45
CA ASP A 103 0.29 -2.92 -16.71
C ASP A 103 -0.93 -3.84 -16.73
N HIS A 104 -2.04 -3.34 -17.25
CA HIS A 104 -3.27 -4.08 -17.49
C HIS A 104 -3.90 -3.64 -18.82
N ASN A 105 -3.94 -4.54 -19.80
CA ASN A 105 -4.44 -4.26 -21.16
C ASN A 105 -3.90 -2.97 -21.76
N ASP A 106 -2.56 -2.83 -21.78
CA ASP A 106 -1.83 -1.66 -22.29
C ASP A 106 -2.04 -0.35 -21.51
N GLU A 107 -2.76 -0.38 -20.38
CA GLU A 107 -2.91 0.75 -19.47
C GLU A 107 -2.18 0.49 -18.14
N LYS A 108 -1.51 1.52 -17.61
CA LYS A 108 -0.97 1.45 -16.25
C LYS A 108 -2.08 1.47 -15.20
N ARG A 109 -1.88 0.68 -14.16
CA ARG A 109 -2.68 0.66 -12.93
C ARG A 109 -1.78 0.94 -11.75
N TYR A 110 -2.34 1.60 -10.75
CA TYR A 110 -1.60 2.07 -9.58
C TYR A 110 -2.31 1.71 -8.28
N GLY A 111 -1.54 1.42 -7.24
CA GLY A 111 -2.08 1.29 -5.87
C GLY A 111 -2.53 2.64 -5.33
N GLY A 112 -3.69 2.69 -4.67
CA GLY A 112 -4.30 3.95 -4.22
C GLY A 112 -3.42 4.81 -3.32
N ALA A 113 -2.96 4.27 -2.18
CA ALA A 113 -2.16 5.05 -1.22
C ALA A 113 -0.73 5.32 -1.71
N SER A 114 -0.06 4.31 -2.29
CA SER A 114 1.33 4.45 -2.74
C SER A 114 1.46 5.47 -3.88
N SER A 115 0.58 5.45 -4.88
CA SER A 115 0.59 6.46 -5.95
C SER A 115 0.05 7.81 -5.49
N PHE A 116 -0.76 7.87 -4.44
CA PHE A 116 -1.14 9.15 -3.86
C PHE A 116 0.09 9.86 -3.32
N LEU A 117 0.86 9.17 -2.47
CA LEU A 117 2.08 9.73 -1.87
C LEU A 117 3.19 9.98 -2.91
N ALA A 118 3.37 9.08 -3.89
CA ALA A 118 4.49 9.17 -4.81
C ALA A 118 4.25 10.05 -6.06
N GLN A 119 2.99 10.32 -6.43
CA GLN A 119 2.69 10.94 -7.73
C GLN A 119 1.62 12.04 -7.71
N ARG A 120 0.73 12.07 -6.71
CA ARG A 120 -0.41 13.00 -6.69
C ARG A 120 -0.33 14.06 -5.60
N LEU A 121 0.42 13.78 -4.54
CA LEU A 121 0.70 14.73 -3.49
C LEU A 121 1.83 15.64 -3.95
N GLU A 122 1.57 16.94 -4.02
CA GLU A 122 2.59 17.95 -4.27
C GLU A 122 3.36 18.27 -2.97
N GLU A 123 4.60 18.75 -3.09
CA GLU A 123 5.37 19.22 -1.95
C GLU A 123 4.61 20.30 -1.18
N GLY A 124 4.61 20.21 0.16
CA GLY A 124 3.82 21.08 1.03
C GLY A 124 2.32 20.75 1.08
N GLY A 125 1.87 19.70 0.39
CA GLY A 125 0.48 19.25 0.43
C GLY A 125 0.08 18.57 1.74
N ASP A 126 -1.21 18.63 2.07
CA ASP A 126 -1.75 18.05 3.29
C ASP A 126 -1.98 16.53 3.18
N VAL A 127 -1.58 15.80 4.22
CA VAL A 127 -1.84 14.36 4.37
C VAL A 127 -2.48 14.07 5.72
N LYS A 128 -3.54 13.26 5.72
CA LYS A 128 -4.14 12.75 6.96
C LYS A 128 -3.35 11.55 7.45
N VAL A 129 -2.73 11.68 8.62
CA VAL A 129 -1.90 10.66 9.24
C VAL A 129 -2.42 10.31 10.63
N PHE A 130 -2.05 9.13 11.11
CA PHE A 130 -2.19 8.70 12.50
C PHE A 130 -1.09 7.66 12.79
N VAL A 131 -0.79 7.46 14.08
CA VAL A 131 0.22 6.49 14.51
C VAL A 131 -0.46 5.21 14.99
N GLU A 132 -0.22 4.11 14.28
CA GLU A 132 -0.57 2.76 14.74
C GLU A 132 0.57 2.22 15.59
N HIS A 133 0.36 2.14 16.91
CA HIS A 133 1.41 1.71 17.84
C HIS A 133 1.63 0.20 17.80
N ASN A 134 2.89 -0.23 17.63
CA ASN A 134 3.28 -1.64 17.71
C ASN A 134 4.27 -1.87 18.86
N ASN A 135 3.79 -2.44 19.96
CA ASN A 135 4.63 -2.73 21.14
C ASN A 135 5.43 -4.04 21.01
N ASN A 136 5.17 -4.84 19.97
CA ASN A 136 5.85 -6.11 19.74
C ASN A 136 7.06 -5.98 18.79
N PHE A 137 7.33 -4.79 18.29
CA PHE A 137 8.44 -4.51 17.37
C PHE A 137 9.19 -3.27 17.86
N LYS A 138 10.16 -3.48 18.75
CA LYS A 138 10.91 -2.44 19.45
C LYS A 138 12.39 -2.81 19.55
N LEU A 139 13.22 -1.80 19.73
CA LEU A 139 14.59 -2.00 20.19
C LEU A 139 14.58 -2.56 21.63
N PRO A 140 15.61 -3.34 22.01
CA PRO A 140 15.86 -3.67 23.40
C PRO A 140 16.01 -2.40 24.26
N GLU A 141 15.64 -2.50 25.53
CA GLU A 141 15.87 -1.42 26.50
C GLU A 141 17.37 -1.24 26.80
N ASP A 142 18.11 -2.35 26.89
CA ASP A 142 19.56 -2.36 27.11
C ASP A 142 20.33 -2.08 25.80
N ASP A 143 21.07 -0.97 25.81
CA ASP A 143 21.86 -0.49 24.67
C ASP A 143 23.02 -1.41 24.28
N ASN A 144 23.42 -2.33 25.15
CA ASN A 144 24.47 -3.31 24.86
C ASN A 144 23.94 -4.56 24.16
N THR A 145 22.62 -4.75 24.14
CA THR A 145 22.01 -5.94 23.54
C THR A 145 22.23 -5.94 22.02
N PRO A 146 22.81 -7.00 21.43
CA PRO A 146 22.98 -7.09 19.98
C PRO A 146 21.63 -7.30 19.28
N ILE A 147 21.46 -6.72 18.10
CA ILE A 147 20.26 -6.91 17.26
C ILE A 147 20.64 -7.47 15.89
N ILE A 148 19.75 -8.33 15.38
CA ILE A 148 19.80 -8.85 14.01
C ILE A 148 18.52 -8.38 13.31
N MET A 149 18.69 -7.67 12.22
CA MET A 149 17.65 -7.04 11.43
C MET A 149 17.57 -7.74 10.08
N VAL A 150 16.39 -8.20 9.68
CA VAL A 150 16.19 -8.90 8.42
C VAL A 150 15.03 -8.24 7.68
N GLY A 151 15.34 -7.46 6.65
CA GLY A 151 14.36 -6.58 5.99
C GLY A 151 14.66 -6.38 4.51
N PRO A 152 14.19 -7.28 3.62
CA PRO A 152 14.33 -7.10 2.18
C PRO A 152 13.39 -6.01 1.64
N GLY A 153 13.82 -5.31 0.59
CA GLY A 153 13.09 -4.20 -0.05
C GLY A 153 12.58 -3.17 0.96
N THR A 154 11.31 -2.77 0.83
CA THR A 154 10.67 -1.81 1.77
C THR A 154 10.61 -2.29 3.22
N GLY A 155 10.91 -3.56 3.50
CA GLY A 155 11.09 -4.09 4.85
C GLY A 155 12.28 -3.48 5.61
N ILE A 156 13.16 -2.73 4.94
CA ILE A 156 14.25 -1.97 5.57
C ILE A 156 13.75 -0.79 6.42
N ALA A 157 12.55 -0.27 6.15
CA ALA A 157 12.03 0.96 6.77
C ALA A 157 12.23 1.04 8.29
N PRO A 158 11.69 0.11 9.11
CA PRO A 158 11.84 0.23 10.56
C PRO A 158 13.27 -0.03 11.06
N PHE A 159 14.16 -0.60 10.23
CA PHE A 159 15.56 -0.78 10.59
C PHE A 159 16.37 0.49 10.40
N ARG A 160 15.98 1.35 9.45
CA ARG A 160 16.50 2.71 9.37
C ARG A 160 16.19 3.49 10.65
N SER A 161 14.95 3.45 11.14
CA SER A 161 14.61 4.11 12.42
C SER A 161 15.34 3.51 13.61
N PHE A 162 15.57 2.19 13.62
CA PHE A 162 16.34 1.54 14.69
C PHE A 162 17.81 1.98 14.70
N ILE A 163 18.45 2.11 13.54
CA ILE A 163 19.83 2.59 13.46
C ILE A 163 19.92 4.04 13.92
N GLN A 164 19.04 4.92 13.43
CA GLN A 164 18.97 6.32 13.88
C GLN A 164 18.79 6.44 15.40
N GLU A 165 17.88 5.65 15.98
CA GLU A 165 17.67 5.65 17.43
C GLU A 165 18.89 5.16 18.21
N ARG A 166 19.53 4.07 17.75
CA ARG A 166 20.73 3.54 18.44
C ARG A 166 21.92 4.47 18.34
N GLU A 167 22.08 5.18 17.22
CA GLU A 167 23.12 6.18 17.06
C GLU A 167 22.89 7.35 18.02
N ASN A 168 21.67 7.88 18.10
CA ASN A 168 21.32 8.97 19.04
C ASN A 168 21.41 8.59 20.52
N ARG A 169 21.27 7.29 20.84
CA ARG A 169 21.44 6.76 22.20
C ARG A 169 22.88 6.41 22.56
N ASP A 170 23.84 6.59 21.64
CA ASP A 170 25.22 6.12 21.78
C ASP A 170 25.29 4.61 22.13
N ALA A 171 24.40 3.80 21.53
CA ALA A 171 24.25 2.40 21.92
C ALA A 171 25.41 1.52 21.42
N GLU A 172 26.14 0.87 22.33
CA GLU A 172 27.35 0.09 22.01
C GLU A 172 27.07 -1.34 21.49
N GLY A 173 25.84 -1.84 21.64
CA GLY A 173 25.46 -3.17 21.22
C GLY A 173 25.53 -3.35 19.70
N LYS A 174 25.96 -4.54 19.26
CA LYS A 174 26.22 -4.83 17.84
C LYS A 174 24.93 -4.80 17.01
N ASN A 175 25.03 -4.25 15.80
CA ASN A 175 23.95 -4.21 14.82
C ASN A 175 24.32 -5.06 13.60
N TRP A 176 23.43 -5.94 13.16
CA TRP A 176 23.62 -6.70 11.92
C TRP A 176 22.37 -6.63 11.05
N LEU A 177 22.51 -6.05 9.85
CA LEU A 177 21.44 -5.97 8.85
C LEU A 177 21.63 -7.03 7.75
N PHE A 178 20.57 -7.78 7.49
CA PHE A 178 20.37 -8.59 6.29
C PHE A 178 19.38 -7.88 5.38
N PHE A 179 19.91 -7.27 4.33
CA PHE A 179 19.15 -6.62 3.27
C PHE A 179 19.23 -7.43 1.97
N GLY A 180 18.17 -7.35 1.18
CA GLY A 180 18.13 -7.93 -0.16
C GLY A 180 17.07 -7.26 -1.01
N ASP A 181 17.42 -7.00 -2.26
CA ASP A 181 16.51 -6.52 -3.30
C ASP A 181 16.97 -7.07 -4.67
N ARG A 182 16.31 -6.67 -5.76
CA ARG A 182 16.48 -7.27 -7.10
C ARG A 182 17.87 -7.00 -7.69
N THR A 183 18.33 -5.76 -7.65
CA THR A 183 19.58 -5.33 -8.30
C THR A 183 20.40 -4.44 -7.38
N PHE A 184 21.65 -4.82 -7.10
CA PHE A 184 22.54 -4.06 -6.21
C PHE A 184 22.70 -2.58 -6.60
N THR A 185 22.82 -2.27 -7.89
CA THR A 185 23.10 -0.90 -8.36
C THR A 185 21.87 0.00 -8.46
N GLN A 186 20.66 -0.54 -8.29
CA GLN A 186 19.40 0.21 -8.47
C GLN A 186 18.55 0.20 -7.20
N ASP A 187 18.59 -0.91 -6.46
CA ASP A 187 17.62 -1.22 -5.42
C ASP A 187 18.26 -1.29 -4.03
N PHE A 188 19.52 -0.82 -3.87
CA PHE A 188 20.14 -0.71 -2.55
C PHE A 188 19.64 0.55 -1.84
N LEU A 189 18.44 0.43 -1.26
CA LEU A 189 17.79 1.50 -0.52
C LEU A 189 18.66 1.97 0.65
N TYR A 190 18.83 3.29 0.77
CA TYR A 190 19.63 3.94 1.83
C TYR A 190 21.12 3.55 1.87
N GLN A 191 21.71 3.12 0.74
CA GLN A 191 23.09 2.61 0.68
C GLN A 191 24.18 3.52 1.29
N VAL A 192 23.99 4.85 1.25
CA VAL A 192 24.99 5.83 1.70
C VAL A 192 24.80 6.26 3.15
N GLU A 193 23.69 5.86 3.77
CA GLU A 193 23.45 6.02 5.20
C GLU A 193 24.11 4.86 5.96
#